data_AF-A0AAX4P5Q8-F1
#
_entry.id   AF-A0AAX4P5Q8-F1
#
_cell.length_a   1.000
_cell.length_b   1.000
_cell.length_c   1.000
_cell.angle_alpha   90.00
_cell.angle_beta   90.00
_cell.angle_gamma   90.00
#
_symmetry.space_group_name_H-M   'P 1'
#
loop_
_entity.id
_entity.type
_entity.pdbx_description
1 polymer ?
#
loop_
_entity_poly.entity_id
_entity_poly.type
_entity_poly.pdbx_seq_one_letter_code
_entity_poly.pdbx_strand_id
1 'polypeptide(L)'
;MSGVVARPRFVRALGAQRRANVMRVAARREGAASSSSSSVVDVERAGVNFGTTSRLTAGLGTALASAAILAAVAACEPALADTGLETGLEEAFPKFEVTFLGQKFNHRNLVELLVLGQTIGFVGASVTGNALRKQKREVEALNEKLTRVSKELRKQTRAQRKKLRTSDPHDDNGSSQRKEELLGLLKRGKQALRESHGTVARECFSGAMGLLEDVGNELESPWRAKRKALRGLGAASAALGDHRQALEYMYQVVQISEKNADMTGLGDAYGVIADLLTEMGDYQEAGQFYDRYIDTMNKS
;
A
#
# COMPACT_ATOMS: atom_id res chain seq x y z
N MET A 1 22.25 -2.53 56.93
CA MET A 1 22.02 -3.83 56.26
C MET A 1 21.59 -3.54 54.83
N SER A 2 22.28 -4.21 53.91
CA SER A 2 22.30 -4.00 52.46
C SER A 2 20.98 -4.40 51.78
N GLY A 3 20.64 -3.75 50.67
CA GLY A 3 19.50 -4.14 49.83
C GLY A 3 19.27 -3.22 48.63
N VAL A 4 20.31 -2.88 47.87
CA VAL A 4 20.20 -2.21 46.57
C VAL A 4 19.68 -3.22 45.54
N VAL A 5 18.40 -3.15 45.18
CA VAL A 5 17.84 -3.97 44.09
C VAL A 5 18.00 -3.22 42.77
N ALA A 6 18.85 -3.76 41.91
CA ALA A 6 19.19 -3.25 40.60
C ALA A 6 17.96 -3.23 39.66
N ARG A 7 17.71 -2.08 39.02
CA ARG A 7 16.76 -1.97 37.89
C ARG A 7 17.38 -2.62 36.64
N PRO A 8 16.72 -3.55 35.94
CA PRO A 8 17.23 -4.06 34.67
C PRO A 8 17.16 -2.97 33.59
N ARG A 9 18.33 -2.57 33.08
CA ARG A 9 18.53 -1.62 31.97
C ARG A 9 18.09 -2.16 30.59
N PHE A 10 17.09 -3.03 30.52
CA PHE A 10 16.73 -3.72 29.27
C PHE A 10 15.64 -3.03 28.42
N VAL A 11 14.85 -2.11 28.99
CA VAL A 11 13.69 -1.55 28.29
C VAL A 11 14.04 -0.38 27.34
N ARG A 12 15.24 0.21 27.49
CA ARG A 12 15.70 1.25 26.54
C ARG A 12 16.33 0.70 25.26
N ALA A 13 16.66 -0.60 25.22
CA ALA A 13 17.29 -1.23 24.06
C ALA A 13 16.28 -1.69 22.98
N LEU A 14 15.08 -2.12 23.37
CA LEU A 14 14.08 -2.66 22.42
C LEU A 14 13.36 -1.58 21.57
N GLY A 15 13.21 -0.37 22.10
CA GLY A 15 12.73 0.78 21.32
C GLY A 15 13.75 1.27 20.27
N ALA A 16 15.04 1.15 20.58
CA ALA A 16 16.12 1.45 19.63
C ALA A 16 16.29 0.34 18.57
N GLN A 17 16.10 -0.92 18.95
CA GLN A 17 16.18 -2.08 18.03
C GLN A 17 15.09 -2.04 16.96
N ARG A 18 13.85 -1.61 17.29
CA ARG A 18 12.76 -1.46 16.31
C ARG A 18 12.99 -0.31 15.33
N ARG A 19 13.60 0.81 15.76
CA ARG A 19 13.95 1.92 14.84
C ARG A 19 15.15 1.56 13.94
N ALA A 20 16.14 0.82 14.45
CA ALA A 20 17.29 0.37 13.68
C ALA A 20 16.93 -0.69 12.61
N ASN A 21 16.00 -1.61 12.90
CA ASN A 21 15.56 -2.61 11.92
C ASN A 21 14.66 -2.01 10.82
N VAL A 22 13.84 -1.01 11.12
CA VAL A 22 13.03 -0.33 10.10
C VAL A 22 13.91 0.54 9.19
N MET A 23 14.95 1.20 9.73
CA MET A 23 15.92 1.93 8.88
C MET A 23 16.86 1.01 8.08
N ARG A 24 17.24 -0.18 8.59
CA ARG A 24 17.99 -1.17 7.80
C ARG A 24 17.19 -1.77 6.65
N VAL A 25 15.87 -1.97 6.81
CA VAL A 25 14.99 -2.46 5.74
C VAL A 25 14.72 -1.38 4.70
N ALA A 26 14.69 -0.10 5.09
CA ALA A 26 14.62 1.02 4.16
C ALA A 26 15.93 1.22 3.38
N ALA A 27 17.09 1.16 4.04
CA ALA A 27 18.40 1.30 3.39
C ALA A 27 18.77 0.12 2.46
N ARG A 28 18.24 -1.09 2.71
CA ARG A 28 18.41 -2.24 1.79
C ARG A 28 17.60 -2.15 0.50
N ARG A 29 16.60 -1.26 0.42
CA ARG A 29 15.80 -1.04 -0.79
C ARG A 29 16.36 0.04 -1.70
N GLU A 30 17.19 0.94 -1.19
CA GLU A 30 17.84 2.00 -1.98
C GLU A 30 19.23 1.59 -2.51
N GLY A 31 19.89 0.60 -1.90
CA GLY A 31 21.17 0.05 -2.36
C GLY A 31 21.10 -1.05 -3.45
N ALA A 32 19.90 -1.46 -3.88
CA ALA A 32 19.72 -2.56 -4.85
C ALA A 32 19.45 -2.10 -6.29
N ALA A 33 19.56 -0.79 -6.57
CA ALA A 33 19.34 -0.22 -7.91
C ALA A 33 20.63 0.09 -8.69
N SER A 34 21.81 -0.29 -8.20
CA SER A 34 23.08 -0.05 -8.91
C SER A 34 24.08 -1.19 -8.74
N SER A 35 23.85 -2.30 -9.44
CA SER A 35 24.94 -3.18 -9.92
C SER A 35 24.36 -4.24 -10.85
N SER A 36 24.42 -3.95 -12.14
CA SER A 36 24.47 -4.94 -13.21
C SER A 36 25.70 -5.85 -13.05
N SER A 37 25.54 -7.17 -13.18
CA SER A 37 26.13 -7.99 -14.27
C SER A 37 26.44 -9.44 -13.87
N SER A 38 26.03 -10.37 -14.76
CA SER A 38 26.45 -11.79 -14.90
C SER A 38 25.98 -12.72 -13.77
N SER A 39 25.50 -13.94 -13.99
CA SER A 39 25.71 -14.90 -15.07
C SER A 39 24.71 -16.06 -14.92
N VAL A 40 24.59 -16.87 -15.98
CA VAL A 40 24.04 -18.24 -16.03
C VAL A 40 22.53 -18.36 -16.17
N VAL A 41 22.12 -18.62 -17.42
CA VAL A 41 20.84 -19.21 -17.77
C VAL A 41 21.01 -20.72 -17.64
N ASP A 42 20.41 -21.32 -16.62
CA ASP A 42 20.13 -22.75 -16.60
C ASP A 42 18.72 -22.99 -17.14
N VAL A 43 18.71 -23.79 -18.21
CA VAL A 43 17.54 -24.31 -18.90
C VAL A 43 17.05 -25.51 -18.10
N GLU A 44 15.85 -25.47 -17.53
CA GLU A 44 15.13 -26.70 -17.20
C GLU A 44 13.61 -26.60 -17.40
N ARG A 45 13.09 -27.72 -17.91
CA ARG A 45 11.76 -28.00 -18.45
C ARG A 45 10.62 -27.71 -17.47
N ALA A 46 9.58 -27.05 -17.97
CA ALA A 46 8.21 -27.28 -17.50
C ALA A 46 7.29 -27.46 -18.72
N GLY A 47 6.72 -28.67 -18.84
CA GLY A 47 5.80 -29.03 -19.90
C GLY A 47 4.51 -28.22 -19.83
N VAL A 48 4.06 -27.73 -20.98
CA VAL A 48 2.74 -27.12 -21.14
C VAL A 48 1.97 -28.00 -22.12
N ASN A 49 0.99 -28.73 -21.58
CA ASN A 49 0.04 -29.49 -22.35
C ASN A 49 -0.91 -28.56 -23.12
N PHE A 50 -1.14 -28.96 -24.36
CA PHE A 50 -2.00 -28.35 -25.35
C PHE A 50 -3.47 -28.39 -24.89
N GLY A 51 -4.16 -27.26 -24.96
CA GLY A 51 -5.58 -27.13 -24.61
C GLY A 51 -6.25 -26.03 -25.44
N THR A 52 -6.46 -26.35 -26.72
CA THR A 52 -7.60 -25.93 -27.57
C THR A 52 -8.39 -24.68 -27.15
N THR A 53 -8.30 -23.61 -27.94
CA THR A 53 -9.44 -23.11 -28.74
C THR A 53 -8.95 -22.17 -29.84
N SER A 54 -9.16 -22.65 -31.07
CA SER A 54 -9.21 -21.93 -32.33
C SER A 54 -10.18 -20.73 -32.25
N ARG A 55 -10.14 -19.63 -33.00
CA ARG A 55 -9.80 -19.44 -34.43
C ARG A 55 -9.99 -17.93 -34.72
N LEU A 56 -9.30 -17.44 -35.75
CA LEU A 56 -9.64 -16.27 -36.59
C LEU A 56 -9.42 -14.86 -36.00
N THR A 57 -8.19 -14.35 -36.14
CA THR A 57 -7.92 -13.04 -36.79
C THR A 57 -6.51 -13.11 -37.40
N ALA A 58 -6.37 -13.94 -38.43
CA ALA A 58 -5.22 -13.90 -39.32
C ALA A 58 -5.44 -12.77 -40.33
N GLY A 59 -4.38 -11.99 -40.57
CA GLY A 59 -4.24 -11.19 -41.80
C GLY A 59 -4.52 -9.71 -41.62
N LEU A 60 -3.58 -8.97 -41.02
CA LEU A 60 -3.32 -7.54 -41.33
C LEU A 60 -2.05 -7.01 -40.63
N GLY A 61 -1.56 -7.66 -39.56
CA GLY A 61 -0.39 -7.18 -38.81
C GLY A 61 0.99 -7.63 -39.33
N THR A 62 1.07 -8.72 -40.09
CA THR A 62 2.36 -9.32 -40.50
C THR A 62 2.93 -8.73 -41.79
N ALA A 63 2.12 -8.05 -42.61
CA ALA A 63 2.59 -7.42 -43.85
C ALA A 63 3.18 -6.01 -43.61
N LEU A 64 2.65 -5.25 -42.65
CA LEU A 64 3.19 -3.92 -42.32
C LEU A 64 4.51 -4.02 -41.54
N ALA A 65 4.69 -5.05 -40.72
CA ALA A 65 5.95 -5.30 -40.03
C ALA A 65 7.05 -5.74 -41.00
N SER A 66 6.75 -6.61 -41.98
CA SER A 66 7.73 -7.01 -42.99
C SER A 66 8.06 -5.87 -43.95
N ALA A 67 7.10 -5.04 -44.33
CA ALA A 67 7.35 -3.86 -45.18
C ALA A 67 8.14 -2.77 -44.45
N ALA A 68 7.88 -2.51 -43.16
CA ALA A 68 8.65 -1.53 -42.38
C ALA A 68 10.08 -1.99 -42.09
N ILE A 69 10.28 -3.29 -41.86
CA ILE A 69 11.62 -3.88 -41.70
C ILE A 69 12.36 -3.88 -43.04
N LEU A 70 11.72 -4.27 -44.16
CA LEU A 70 12.36 -4.17 -45.49
C LEU A 70 12.65 -2.73 -45.90
N ALA A 71 11.76 -1.77 -45.61
CA ALA A 71 11.97 -0.37 -45.94
C ALA A 71 13.06 0.27 -45.06
N ALA A 72 13.18 -0.13 -43.80
CA ALA A 72 14.26 0.30 -42.92
C ALA A 72 15.61 -0.31 -43.33
N VAL A 73 15.63 -1.56 -43.81
CA VAL A 73 16.83 -2.23 -44.35
C VAL A 73 17.24 -1.64 -45.70
N ALA A 74 16.29 -1.39 -46.62
CA ALA A 74 16.55 -0.77 -47.92
C ALA A 74 16.95 0.72 -47.82
N ALA A 75 16.46 1.44 -46.82
CA ALA A 75 16.91 2.82 -46.54
C ALA A 75 18.31 2.87 -45.89
N CYS A 76 18.82 1.74 -45.39
CA CYS A 76 20.13 1.64 -44.75
C CYS A 76 21.24 1.18 -45.72
N GLU A 77 20.89 0.57 -46.86
CA GLU A 77 21.85 0.18 -47.91
C GLU A 77 22.74 1.33 -48.42
N PRO A 78 22.24 2.55 -48.72
CA PRO A 78 23.11 3.61 -49.20
C PRO A 78 23.94 4.27 -48.08
N ALA A 79 23.59 4.07 -46.79
CA ALA A 79 24.30 4.68 -45.66
C ALA A 79 25.46 3.82 -45.14
N LEU A 80 25.48 2.52 -45.46
CA LEU A 80 26.56 1.59 -45.11
C LEU A 80 27.65 1.49 -46.20
N ALA A 81 27.38 1.96 -47.42
CA ALA A 81 28.35 1.96 -48.51
C ALA A 81 29.37 3.12 -48.44
N ASP A 82 28.99 4.26 -47.82
CA ASP A 82 29.85 5.46 -47.72
C ASP A 82 30.66 5.55 -46.43
N THR A 83 30.38 4.69 -45.44
CA THR A 83 31.31 4.51 -44.32
C THR A 83 32.40 3.57 -44.81
N GLY A 84 33.58 4.11 -45.14
CA GLY A 84 34.81 3.37 -45.49
C GLY A 84 35.34 2.48 -44.35
N LEU A 85 34.47 1.66 -43.77
CA LEU A 85 34.67 0.74 -42.65
C LEU A 85 35.19 -0.62 -43.13
N GLU A 86 35.53 -0.77 -44.42
CA GLU A 86 36.18 -1.98 -44.91
C GLU A 86 37.69 -1.99 -44.60
N THR A 87 38.32 -0.83 -44.42
CA THR A 87 39.78 -0.74 -44.34
C THR A 87 40.32 -0.65 -42.92
N GLY A 88 39.50 -0.28 -41.93
CA GLY A 88 39.93 -0.12 -40.54
C GLY A 88 39.66 -1.30 -39.60
N LEU A 89 38.90 -2.31 -40.03
CA LEU A 89 38.54 -3.47 -39.20
C LEU A 89 39.43 -4.71 -39.39
N GLU A 90 40.22 -4.76 -40.48
CA GLU A 90 41.12 -5.89 -40.78
C GLU A 90 42.39 -5.90 -39.90
N GLU A 91 42.78 -4.76 -39.31
CA GLU A 91 44.01 -4.67 -38.49
C GLU A 91 43.80 -4.94 -36.99
N ALA A 92 42.56 -4.89 -36.50
CA ALA A 92 42.29 -4.95 -35.06
C ALA A 92 41.95 -6.37 -34.52
N PHE A 93 41.56 -7.31 -35.39
CA PHE A 93 41.12 -8.63 -34.96
C PHE A 93 41.76 -9.74 -35.80
N PRO A 94 42.45 -10.73 -35.19
CA PRO A 94 42.99 -11.86 -35.95
C PRO A 94 41.86 -12.62 -36.64
N LYS A 95 42.11 -13.10 -37.87
CA LYS A 95 41.13 -13.88 -38.64
C LYS A 95 40.86 -15.19 -37.91
N PHE A 96 39.72 -15.30 -37.25
CA PHE A 96 39.27 -16.52 -36.59
C PHE A 96 37.97 -17.02 -37.21
N GLU A 97 37.90 -18.33 -37.39
CA GLU A 97 36.70 -19.05 -37.83
C GLU A 97 36.15 -19.83 -36.65
N VAL A 98 34.85 -19.70 -36.40
CA VAL A 98 34.18 -20.47 -35.35
C VAL A 98 33.11 -21.33 -35.99
N THR A 99 33.13 -22.63 -35.67
CA THR A 99 32.13 -23.56 -36.17
C THR A 99 31.08 -23.76 -35.09
N PHE A 100 29.87 -23.25 -35.33
CA PHE A 100 28.73 -23.45 -34.44
C PHE A 100 27.63 -24.20 -35.20
N LEU A 101 27.07 -25.26 -34.59
CA LEU A 101 26.01 -26.09 -35.19
C LEU A 101 26.36 -26.65 -36.58
N GLY A 102 27.63 -26.97 -36.83
CA GLY A 102 28.10 -27.52 -38.10
C GLY A 102 28.24 -26.50 -39.24
N GLN A 103 27.97 -25.21 -39.01
CA GLN A 103 28.23 -24.13 -39.96
C GLN A 103 29.47 -23.31 -39.56
N LYS A 104 30.31 -22.98 -40.55
CA LYS A 104 31.53 -22.18 -40.36
C LYS A 104 31.19 -20.69 -40.49
N PHE A 105 31.49 -19.91 -39.46
CA PHE A 105 31.29 -18.47 -39.46
C PHE A 105 32.63 -17.74 -39.50
N ASN A 106 32.76 -16.84 -40.48
CA ASN A 106 33.86 -15.90 -40.58
C ASN A 106 33.65 -14.72 -39.62
N HIS A 107 34.73 -14.19 -39.04
CA HIS A 107 34.74 -13.01 -38.17
C HIS A 107 33.90 -11.83 -38.69
N ARG A 108 33.94 -11.55 -40.01
CA ARG A 108 33.16 -10.49 -40.66
C ARG A 108 31.64 -10.67 -40.48
N ASN A 109 31.13 -11.89 -40.68
CA ASN A 109 29.70 -12.19 -40.51
C ASN A 109 29.26 -12.04 -39.05
N LEU A 110 30.15 -12.33 -38.11
CA LEU A 110 29.85 -12.28 -36.67
C LEU A 110 29.79 -10.83 -36.16
N VAL A 111 30.68 -9.95 -36.66
CA VAL A 111 30.63 -8.52 -36.40
C VAL A 111 29.39 -7.88 -37.03
N GLU A 112 29.06 -8.25 -38.27
CA GLU A 112 27.88 -7.72 -38.96
C GLU A 112 26.58 -8.09 -38.24
N LEU A 113 26.46 -9.33 -37.75
CA LEU A 113 25.31 -9.80 -36.98
C LEU A 113 25.20 -9.12 -35.60
N LEU A 114 26.33 -8.77 -34.99
CA LEU A 114 26.37 -7.99 -33.74
C LEU A 114 25.86 -6.56 -33.96
N VAL A 115 26.33 -5.88 -35.02
CA VAL A 115 25.91 -4.52 -35.35
C VAL A 115 24.42 -4.49 -35.73
N LEU A 116 23.94 -5.45 -36.52
CA LEU A 116 22.52 -5.60 -36.84
C LEU A 116 21.66 -5.89 -35.60
N GLY A 117 22.14 -6.73 -34.69
CA GLY A 117 21.45 -7.01 -33.43
C GLY A 117 21.31 -5.77 -32.55
N GLN A 118 22.37 -4.94 -32.49
CA GLN A 118 22.37 -3.69 -31.71
C GLN A 118 21.42 -2.64 -32.30
N THR A 119 21.39 -2.46 -33.63
CA THR A 119 20.51 -1.49 -34.28
C THR A 119 19.04 -1.87 -34.16
N ILE A 120 18.70 -3.14 -34.38
CA ILE A 120 17.33 -3.66 -34.19
C ILE A 120 16.90 -3.50 -32.72
N GLY A 121 17.79 -3.77 -31.77
CA GLY A 121 17.54 -3.54 -30.35
C GLY A 121 17.26 -2.07 -30.02
N PHE A 122 18.02 -1.13 -30.60
CA PHE A 122 17.86 0.31 -30.37
C PHE A 122 16.56 0.86 -30.99
N VAL A 123 16.24 0.43 -32.22
CA VAL A 123 14.98 0.78 -32.89
C VAL A 123 13.79 0.19 -32.15
N GLY A 124 13.88 -1.08 -31.71
CA GLY A 124 12.85 -1.72 -30.89
C GLY A 124 12.62 -1.00 -29.56
N ALA A 125 13.68 -0.58 -28.87
CA ALA A 125 13.59 0.14 -27.60
C ALA A 125 13.01 1.55 -27.75
N SER A 126 13.37 2.27 -28.81
CA SER A 126 12.89 3.65 -29.05
C SER A 126 11.41 3.69 -29.45
N VAL A 127 10.98 2.81 -30.35
CA VAL A 127 9.58 2.73 -30.80
C VAL A 127 8.67 2.24 -29.67
N THR A 128 9.07 1.17 -28.96
CA THR A 128 8.30 0.64 -27.82
C THR A 128 8.26 1.63 -26.66
N GLY A 129 9.38 2.33 -26.39
CA GLY A 129 9.45 3.36 -25.36
C GLY A 129 8.51 4.54 -25.61
N ASN A 130 8.36 4.99 -26.85
CA ASN A 130 7.48 6.11 -27.19
C ASN A 130 5.99 5.74 -27.11
N ALA A 131 5.60 4.55 -27.55
CA ALA A 131 4.23 4.06 -27.42
C ALA A 131 3.80 3.92 -25.95
N LEU A 132 4.66 3.33 -25.11
CA LEU A 132 4.41 3.16 -23.68
C LEU A 132 4.32 4.50 -22.93
N ARG A 133 5.15 5.48 -23.28
CA ARG A 133 5.09 6.82 -22.69
C ARG A 133 3.77 7.53 -23.01
N LYS A 134 3.23 7.32 -24.22
CA LYS A 134 1.96 7.94 -24.63
C LYS A 134 0.78 7.35 -23.84
N GLN A 135 0.70 6.02 -23.75
CA GLN A 135 -0.32 5.35 -22.94
C GLN A 135 -0.23 5.72 -21.47
N LYS A 136 0.99 5.82 -20.91
CA LYS A 136 1.19 6.24 -19.52
C LYS A 136 0.64 7.65 -19.26
N ARG A 137 0.92 8.62 -20.15
CA ARG A 137 0.43 10.00 -20.02
C ARG A 137 -1.09 10.08 -20.12
N GLU A 138 -1.71 9.30 -20.99
CA GLU A 138 -3.17 9.26 -21.14
C GLU A 138 -3.84 8.71 -19.87
N VAL A 139 -3.30 7.63 -19.30
CA VAL A 139 -3.79 7.06 -18.04
C VAL A 139 -3.61 8.04 -16.87
N GLU A 140 -2.47 8.73 -16.79
CA GLU A 140 -2.23 9.75 -15.76
C GLU A 140 -3.22 10.92 -15.88
N ALA A 141 -3.47 11.40 -17.10
CA ALA A 141 -4.44 12.46 -17.36
C ALA A 141 -5.89 12.04 -17.03
N LEU A 142 -6.26 10.79 -17.33
CA LEU A 142 -7.56 10.21 -16.97
C LEU A 142 -7.73 10.11 -15.44
N ASN A 143 -6.70 9.64 -14.73
CA ASN A 143 -6.73 9.53 -13.28
C ASN A 143 -6.87 10.91 -12.62
N GLU A 144 -6.17 11.92 -13.13
CA GLU A 144 -6.28 13.30 -12.62
C GLU A 144 -7.71 13.84 -12.81
N LYS A 145 -8.33 13.63 -13.97
CA LYS A 145 -9.74 14.01 -14.21
C LYS A 145 -10.70 13.33 -13.22
N LEU A 146 -10.53 12.04 -12.96
CA LEU A 146 -11.35 11.31 -11.97
C LEU A 146 -11.19 11.89 -10.55
N THR A 147 -9.98 12.25 -10.15
CA THR A 147 -9.77 12.88 -8.84
C THR A 147 -10.43 14.25 -8.73
N ARG A 148 -10.44 15.06 -9.80
CA ARG A 148 -11.13 16.36 -9.82
C ARG A 148 -12.64 16.19 -9.73
N VAL A 149 -13.22 15.30 -10.54
CA VAL A 149 -14.66 15.02 -10.55
C VAL A 149 -15.12 14.51 -9.19
N SER A 150 -14.42 13.53 -8.61
CA SER A 150 -14.76 13.01 -7.28
C SER A 150 -14.62 14.06 -6.17
N LYS A 151 -13.64 14.96 -6.26
CA LYS A 151 -13.49 16.08 -5.32
C LYS A 151 -14.65 17.07 -5.43
N GLU A 152 -15.12 17.35 -6.65
CA GLU A 152 -16.21 18.30 -6.88
C GLU A 152 -17.57 17.74 -6.47
N LEU A 153 -17.86 16.48 -6.83
CA LEU A 153 -19.04 15.75 -6.33
C LEU A 153 -19.12 15.79 -4.81
N ARG A 154 -18.01 15.52 -4.10
CA ARG A 154 -17.96 15.60 -2.63
C ARG A 154 -18.27 16.99 -2.09
N LYS A 155 -17.84 18.06 -2.76
CA LYS A 155 -18.20 19.43 -2.37
C LYS A 155 -19.67 19.71 -2.61
N GLN A 156 -20.20 19.31 -3.76
CA GLN A 156 -21.61 19.47 -4.10
C GLN A 156 -22.52 18.74 -3.10
N THR A 157 -22.23 17.48 -2.76
CA THR A 157 -22.99 16.74 -1.74
C THR A 157 -22.94 17.43 -0.37
N ARG A 158 -21.79 18.01 0.02
CA ARG A 158 -21.68 18.77 1.27
C ARG A 158 -22.51 20.05 1.24
N ALA A 159 -22.48 20.78 0.12
CA ALA A 159 -23.24 22.02 -0.05
C ALA A 159 -24.75 21.76 -0.09
N GLN A 160 -25.20 20.72 -0.81
CA GLN A 160 -26.59 20.28 -0.84
C GLN A 160 -27.06 19.85 0.55
N ARG A 161 -26.26 19.04 1.26
CA ARG A 161 -26.57 18.64 2.63
C ARG A 161 -26.65 19.82 3.60
N LYS A 162 -25.84 20.87 3.39
CA LYS A 162 -25.93 22.12 4.17
C LYS A 162 -27.21 22.90 3.86
N LYS A 163 -27.59 23.02 2.59
CA LYS A 163 -28.84 23.70 2.17
C LYS A 163 -30.10 22.96 2.64
N LEU A 164 -30.11 21.63 2.58
CA LEU A 164 -31.21 20.81 3.08
C LEU A 164 -31.39 20.96 4.60
N ARG A 165 -30.30 21.16 5.36
CA ARG A 165 -30.36 21.43 6.80
C ARG A 165 -30.88 22.84 7.13
N THR A 166 -30.83 23.79 6.20
CA THR A 166 -31.28 25.17 6.45
C THR A 166 -32.75 25.42 6.11
N SER A 167 -33.44 24.46 5.49
CA SER A 167 -34.85 24.61 5.07
C SER A 167 -35.89 24.15 6.10
N ASP A 168 -35.47 23.51 7.20
CA ASP A 168 -36.39 23.08 8.27
C ASP A 168 -36.28 24.04 9.47
N PRO A 169 -37.24 24.96 9.68
CA PRO A 169 -37.32 25.79 10.87
C PRO A 169 -38.05 25.00 11.97
N HIS A 170 -37.42 23.96 12.49
CA HIS A 170 -37.81 23.36 13.77
C HIS A 170 -36.68 23.57 14.77
N ASP A 171 -37.03 23.89 16.01
CA ASP A 171 -36.19 24.45 17.07
C ASP A 171 -35.16 23.43 17.63
N ASP A 172 -34.28 22.90 16.76
CA ASP A 172 -33.29 21.85 17.04
C ASP A 172 -31.87 22.41 17.30
N ASN A 173 -31.74 23.74 17.44
CA ASN A 173 -30.43 24.41 17.49
C ASN A 173 -29.57 23.93 18.69
N GLY A 174 -30.20 23.70 19.86
CA GLY A 174 -29.51 23.17 21.05
C GLY A 174 -29.06 21.72 20.93
N SER A 175 -29.91 20.84 20.37
CA SER A 175 -29.60 19.42 20.13
C SER A 175 -28.52 19.28 19.05
N SER A 176 -28.61 20.06 17.97
CA SER A 176 -27.59 20.13 16.93
C SER A 176 -26.25 20.66 17.45
N GLN A 177 -26.25 21.65 18.35
CA GLN A 177 -25.03 22.20 18.95
C GLN A 177 -24.35 21.18 19.88
N ARG A 178 -25.09 20.52 20.77
CA ARG A 178 -24.52 19.49 21.67
C ARG A 178 -23.98 18.28 20.90
N LYS A 179 -24.67 17.87 19.83
CA LYS A 179 -24.17 16.83 18.90
C LYS A 179 -22.87 17.25 18.23
N GLU A 180 -22.75 18.51 17.83
CA GLU A 180 -21.52 19.04 17.23
C GLU A 180 -20.38 19.11 18.25
N GLU A 181 -20.65 19.53 19.49
CA GLU A 181 -19.69 19.52 20.60
C GLU A 181 -19.19 18.11 20.93
N LEU A 182 -20.09 17.13 21.03
CA LEU A 182 -19.77 15.71 21.20
C LEU A 182 -18.84 15.22 20.08
N LEU A 183 -19.19 15.49 18.82
CA LEU A 183 -18.36 15.10 17.67
C LEU A 183 -17.01 15.83 17.67
N GLY A 184 -16.96 17.08 18.12
CA GLY A 184 -15.75 17.86 18.31
C GLY A 184 -14.81 17.23 19.32
N LEU A 185 -15.33 16.85 20.50
CA LEU A 185 -14.58 16.16 21.55
C LEU A 185 -14.02 14.82 21.07
N LEU A 186 -14.83 13.98 20.41
CA LEU A 186 -14.37 12.70 19.87
C LEU A 186 -13.26 12.86 18.81
N LYS A 187 -13.31 13.94 18.01
CA LYS A 187 -12.26 14.26 17.04
C LYS A 187 -10.99 14.75 17.72
N ARG A 188 -11.11 15.67 18.69
CA ARG A 188 -9.98 16.19 19.47
C ARG A 188 -9.29 15.07 20.24
N GLY A 189 -10.04 14.20 20.92
CA GLY A 189 -9.47 13.05 21.63
C GLY A 189 -8.71 12.10 20.71
N LYS A 190 -9.25 11.82 19.51
CA LYS A 190 -8.54 11.00 18.50
C LYS A 190 -7.26 11.68 18.00
N GLN A 191 -7.30 13.00 17.82
CA GLN A 191 -6.12 13.76 17.40
C GLN A 191 -5.05 13.75 18.50
N ALA A 192 -5.44 13.96 19.76
CA ALA A 192 -4.54 13.88 20.91
C ALA A 192 -3.86 12.50 21.04
N LEU A 193 -4.59 11.39 20.78
CA LEU A 193 -3.98 10.05 20.73
C LEU A 193 -2.90 9.93 19.66
N ARG A 194 -3.08 10.55 18.48
CA ARG A 194 -2.05 10.54 17.42
C ARG A 194 -0.81 11.34 17.79
N GLU A 195 -1.00 12.41 18.55
CA GLU A 195 0.06 13.27 19.07
C GLU A 195 0.69 12.70 20.35
N SER A 196 0.26 11.51 20.80
CA SER A 196 0.70 10.84 22.04
C SER A 196 0.42 11.65 23.32
N HIS A 197 -0.58 12.54 23.29
CA HIS A 197 -1.07 13.26 24.46
C HIS A 197 -2.22 12.48 25.13
N GLY A 198 -1.87 11.40 25.86
CA GLY A 198 -2.83 10.49 26.51
C GLY A 198 -3.74 11.16 27.54
N THR A 199 -3.25 12.15 28.28
CA THR A 199 -4.03 12.88 29.30
C THR A 199 -5.17 13.69 28.68
N VAL A 200 -4.84 14.51 27.68
CA VAL A 200 -5.81 15.32 26.92
C VAL A 200 -6.81 14.43 26.18
N ALA A 201 -6.37 13.30 25.65
CA ALA A 201 -7.25 12.32 25.04
C ALA A 201 -8.29 11.79 26.04
N ARG A 202 -7.84 11.39 27.24
CA ARG A 202 -8.71 10.90 28.32
C ARG A 202 -9.76 11.95 28.70
N GLU A 203 -9.36 13.19 28.89
CA GLU A 203 -10.28 14.31 29.20
C GLU A 203 -11.31 14.53 28.09
N CYS A 204 -10.87 14.53 26.82
CA CYS A 204 -11.77 14.70 25.69
C CYS A 204 -12.81 13.57 25.60
N PHE A 205 -12.40 12.32 25.79
CA PHE A 205 -13.33 11.19 25.75
C PHE A 205 -14.22 11.09 27.00
N SER A 206 -13.73 11.52 28.17
CA SER A 206 -14.53 11.63 29.39
C SER A 206 -15.59 12.71 29.26
N GLY A 207 -15.23 13.89 28.73
CA GLY A 207 -16.20 14.94 28.41
C GLY A 207 -17.22 14.49 27.37
N ALA A 208 -16.79 13.72 26.36
CA ALA A 208 -17.71 13.12 25.39
C ALA A 208 -18.69 12.12 26.03
N MET A 209 -18.26 11.36 27.04
CA MET A 209 -19.13 10.45 27.80
C MET A 209 -20.16 11.22 28.63
N GLY A 210 -19.79 12.32 29.28
CA GLY A 210 -20.74 13.17 30.02
C GLY A 210 -21.83 13.73 29.09
N LEU A 211 -21.45 14.30 27.95
CA LEU A 211 -22.43 14.78 26.97
C LEU A 211 -23.31 13.66 26.37
N LEU A 212 -22.84 12.41 26.35
CA LEU A 212 -23.64 11.30 25.85
C LEU A 212 -24.78 10.91 26.78
N GLU A 213 -24.67 11.20 28.07
CA GLU A 213 -25.78 11.01 29.02
C GLU A 213 -26.90 12.02 28.74
N ASP A 214 -26.53 13.27 28.42
CA ASP A 214 -27.48 14.33 28.10
C ASP A 214 -28.11 14.19 26.70
N VAL A 215 -27.28 13.90 25.69
CA VAL A 215 -27.71 13.83 24.27
C VAL A 215 -28.20 12.43 23.89
N GLY A 216 -28.09 11.44 24.78
CA GLY A 216 -28.39 10.03 24.50
C GLY A 216 -29.79 9.80 23.93
N ASN A 217 -30.79 10.56 24.38
CA ASN A 217 -32.18 10.48 23.92
C ASN A 217 -32.40 11.12 22.54
N GLU A 218 -31.48 11.96 22.08
CA GLU A 218 -31.58 12.72 20.83
C GLU A 218 -30.81 12.04 19.68
N LEU A 219 -29.99 11.02 19.95
CA LEU A 219 -29.25 10.27 18.94
C LEU A 219 -30.09 9.07 18.47
N GLU A 220 -30.12 8.86 17.15
CA GLU A 220 -30.70 7.66 16.54
C GLU A 220 -29.97 6.37 16.97
N SER A 221 -28.68 6.47 17.31
CA SER A 221 -27.86 5.33 17.76
C SER A 221 -26.81 5.76 18.78
N PRO A 222 -27.21 6.04 20.03
CA PRO A 222 -26.32 6.57 21.07
C PRO A 222 -25.21 5.57 21.43
N TRP A 223 -25.51 4.28 21.31
CA TRP A 223 -24.56 3.19 21.57
C TRP A 223 -23.30 3.27 20.69
N ARG A 224 -23.39 3.73 19.43
CA ARG A 224 -22.21 3.88 18.55
C ARG A 224 -21.24 4.94 19.08
N ALA A 225 -21.80 6.08 19.52
CA ALA A 225 -21.01 7.16 20.06
C ALA A 225 -20.42 6.79 21.43
N LYS A 226 -21.22 6.13 22.29
CA LYS A 226 -20.76 5.58 23.57
C LYS A 226 -19.63 4.56 23.40
N ARG A 227 -19.79 3.61 22.48
CA ARG A 227 -18.75 2.63 22.13
C ARG A 227 -17.45 3.32 21.70
N LYS A 228 -17.55 4.36 20.86
CA LYS A 228 -16.40 5.10 20.36
C LYS A 228 -15.67 5.88 21.47
N ALA A 229 -16.44 6.49 22.38
CA ALA A 229 -15.88 7.20 23.52
C ALA A 229 -15.17 6.25 24.49
N LEU A 230 -15.79 5.12 24.85
CA LEU A 230 -15.19 4.08 25.69
C LEU A 230 -13.92 3.48 25.06
N ARG A 231 -13.94 3.21 23.75
CA ARG A 231 -12.74 2.78 23.03
C ARG A 231 -11.61 3.81 23.11
N GLY A 232 -11.97 5.10 22.99
CA GLY A 232 -11.03 6.20 23.14
C GLY A 232 -10.45 6.30 24.56
N LEU A 233 -11.28 6.11 25.58
CA LEU A 233 -10.86 6.07 26.99
C LEU A 233 -9.89 4.92 27.24
N GLY A 234 -10.20 3.69 26.79
CA GLY A 234 -9.29 2.57 26.99
C GLY A 234 -7.96 2.76 26.27
N ALA A 235 -7.97 3.30 25.04
CA ALA A 235 -6.73 3.65 24.34
C ALA A 235 -5.92 4.74 25.07
N ALA A 236 -6.60 5.74 25.65
CA ALA A 236 -5.95 6.77 26.44
C ALA A 236 -5.36 6.23 27.75
N SER A 237 -6.08 5.37 28.49
CA SER A 237 -5.59 4.72 29.70
C SER A 237 -4.40 3.79 29.40
N ALA A 238 -4.45 3.02 28.33
CA ALA A 238 -3.33 2.20 27.87
C ALA A 238 -2.09 3.05 27.55
N ALA A 239 -2.27 4.19 26.85
CA ALA A 239 -1.19 5.12 26.55
C ALA A 239 -0.58 5.78 27.81
N LEU A 240 -1.33 5.84 28.91
CA LEU A 240 -0.87 6.32 30.21
C LEU A 240 -0.23 5.22 31.08
N GLY A 241 -0.29 3.95 30.66
CA GLY A 241 0.22 2.79 31.39
C GLY A 241 -0.78 2.12 32.34
N ASP A 242 -2.02 2.58 32.38
CA ASP A 242 -3.09 2.01 33.22
C ASP A 242 -3.83 0.89 32.46
N HIS A 243 -3.16 -0.24 32.25
CA HIS A 243 -3.69 -1.38 31.47
C HIS A 243 -4.95 -2.01 32.09
N ARG A 244 -5.07 -2.02 33.43
CA ARG A 244 -6.27 -2.55 34.13
C ARG A 244 -7.52 -1.72 33.81
N GLN A 245 -7.40 -0.39 33.88
CA GLN A 245 -8.52 0.49 33.56
C GLN A 245 -8.87 0.45 32.07
N ALA A 246 -7.86 0.29 31.21
CA ALA A 246 -8.08 0.10 29.77
C ALA A 246 -8.91 -1.16 29.48
N LEU A 247 -8.66 -2.27 30.19
CA LEU A 247 -9.44 -3.50 30.08
C LEU A 247 -10.89 -3.30 30.50
N GLU A 248 -11.16 -2.64 31.63
CA GLU A 248 -12.53 -2.34 32.07
C GLU A 248 -13.34 -1.60 31.00
N TYR A 249 -12.73 -0.59 30.36
CA TYR A 249 -13.38 0.12 29.26
C TYR A 249 -13.58 -0.76 28.03
N MET A 250 -12.63 -1.62 27.67
CA MET A 250 -12.79 -2.53 26.54
C MET A 250 -13.86 -3.60 26.80
N TYR A 251 -14.00 -4.11 28.02
CA TYR A 251 -15.11 -5.03 28.36
C TYR A 251 -16.47 -4.36 28.22
N GLN A 252 -16.59 -3.07 28.60
CA GLN A 252 -17.83 -2.32 28.34
C GLN A 252 -18.09 -2.14 26.84
N VAL A 253 -17.04 -1.95 26.02
CA VAL A 253 -17.16 -1.90 24.56
C VAL A 253 -17.69 -3.22 24.01
N VAL A 254 -17.15 -4.37 24.46
CA VAL A 254 -17.64 -5.71 24.10
C VAL A 254 -19.12 -5.85 24.43
N GLN A 255 -19.52 -5.55 25.67
CA GLN A 255 -20.92 -5.66 26.10
C GLN A 255 -21.88 -4.82 25.25
N ILE A 256 -21.47 -3.61 24.84
CA ILE A 256 -22.28 -2.76 23.96
C ILE A 256 -22.34 -3.36 22.55
N SER A 257 -21.21 -3.84 22.02
CA SER A 257 -21.14 -4.45 20.70
C SER A 257 -21.98 -5.73 20.60
N GLU A 258 -21.94 -6.60 21.61
CA GLU A 258 -22.75 -7.82 21.68
C GLU A 258 -24.25 -7.50 21.71
N LYS A 259 -24.67 -6.57 22.57
CA LYS A 259 -26.08 -6.14 22.66
C LYS A 259 -26.65 -5.59 21.36
N ASN A 260 -25.81 -5.00 20.51
CA ASN A 260 -26.21 -4.36 19.26
C ASN A 260 -25.78 -5.16 18.01
N ALA A 261 -25.28 -6.40 18.18
CA ALA A 261 -24.75 -7.24 17.10
C ALA A 261 -23.72 -6.53 16.18
N ASP A 262 -22.89 -5.63 16.74
CA ASP A 262 -21.83 -4.93 16.01
C ASP A 262 -20.57 -5.79 15.97
N MET A 263 -20.51 -6.72 15.00
CA MET A 263 -19.38 -7.63 14.79
C MET A 263 -18.06 -6.89 14.57
N THR A 264 -18.08 -5.76 13.86
CA THR A 264 -16.87 -4.95 13.62
C THR A 264 -16.32 -4.36 14.91
N GLY A 265 -17.20 -3.83 15.76
CA GLY A 265 -16.82 -3.31 17.07
C GLY A 265 -16.37 -4.40 18.04
N LEU A 266 -16.93 -5.61 17.91
CA LEU A 266 -16.60 -6.77 18.73
C LEU A 266 -15.19 -7.29 18.44
N GLY A 267 -14.86 -7.50 17.17
CA GLY A 267 -13.51 -7.91 16.74
C GLY A 267 -12.46 -6.88 17.18
N ASP A 268 -12.67 -5.60 16.87
CA ASP A 268 -11.77 -4.52 17.32
C ASP A 268 -11.49 -4.58 18.84
N ALA A 269 -12.51 -4.86 19.65
CA ALA A 269 -12.37 -4.89 21.11
C ALA A 269 -11.64 -6.14 21.61
N TYR A 270 -11.91 -7.31 21.05
CA TYR A 270 -11.22 -8.55 21.43
C TYR A 270 -9.73 -8.51 21.14
N GLY A 271 -9.33 -7.96 19.99
CA GLY A 271 -7.91 -7.77 19.67
C GLY A 271 -7.21 -6.87 20.68
N VAL A 272 -7.83 -5.73 21.04
CA VAL A 272 -7.26 -4.80 22.02
C VAL A 272 -7.19 -5.40 23.43
N ILE A 273 -8.20 -6.18 23.86
CA ILE A 273 -8.17 -6.88 25.15
C ILE A 273 -7.01 -7.88 25.18
N ALA A 274 -6.84 -8.67 24.13
CA ALA A 274 -5.76 -9.64 24.03
C ALA A 274 -4.37 -8.98 24.08
N ASP A 275 -4.20 -7.84 23.39
CA ASP A 275 -2.97 -7.05 23.43
C ASP A 275 -2.68 -6.55 24.86
N LEU A 276 -3.69 -6.00 25.56
CA LEU A 276 -3.56 -5.52 26.94
C LEU A 276 -3.21 -6.65 27.92
N LEU A 277 -3.83 -7.83 27.80
CA LEU A 277 -3.52 -9.00 28.63
C LEU A 277 -2.08 -9.50 28.37
N THR A 278 -1.64 -9.47 27.12
CA THR A 278 -0.27 -9.81 26.73
C THR A 278 0.75 -8.86 27.35
N GLU A 279 0.45 -7.55 27.40
CA GLU A 279 1.28 -6.54 28.05
C GLU A 279 1.37 -6.72 29.57
N MET A 280 0.31 -7.26 30.20
CA MET A 280 0.30 -7.58 31.64
C MET A 280 0.95 -8.94 31.96
N GLY A 281 1.15 -9.81 30.97
CA GLY A 281 1.76 -11.14 31.13
C GLY A 281 0.78 -12.31 31.22
N ASP A 282 -0.52 -12.05 31.06
CA ASP A 282 -1.59 -13.06 31.15
C ASP A 282 -1.82 -13.75 29.79
N TYR A 283 -0.82 -14.49 29.32
CA TYR A 283 -0.82 -15.08 27.98
C TYR A 283 -1.92 -16.13 27.73
N GLN A 284 -2.34 -16.85 28.77
CA GLN A 284 -3.40 -17.87 28.63
C GLN A 284 -4.75 -17.23 28.31
N GLU A 285 -5.10 -16.14 29.01
CA GLU A 285 -6.35 -15.43 28.76
C GLU A 285 -6.27 -14.64 27.45
N ALA A 286 -5.11 -14.02 27.16
CA ALA A 286 -4.87 -13.34 25.89
C ALA A 286 -5.10 -14.28 24.69
N GLY A 287 -4.62 -15.52 24.75
CA GLY A 287 -4.84 -16.53 23.70
C GLY A 287 -6.32 -16.78 23.42
N GLN A 288 -7.14 -16.93 24.47
CA GLN A 288 -8.58 -17.11 24.32
C GLN A 288 -9.26 -15.91 23.64
N PHE A 289 -8.82 -14.69 23.93
CA PHE A 289 -9.34 -13.48 23.28
C PHE A 289 -8.87 -13.34 21.83
N TYR A 290 -7.65 -13.77 21.50
CA TYR A 290 -7.20 -13.85 20.11
C TYR A 290 -8.00 -14.88 19.31
N ASP A 291 -8.33 -16.04 19.88
CA ASP A 291 -9.19 -17.03 19.23
C ASP A 291 -10.58 -16.45 18.95
N ARG A 292 -11.18 -15.77 19.94
CA ARG A 292 -12.46 -15.07 19.74
C ARG A 292 -12.38 -13.98 18.67
N TYR A 293 -11.28 -13.21 18.65
CA TYR A 293 -11.04 -12.20 17.62
C TYR A 293 -11.04 -12.82 16.21
N ILE A 294 -10.29 -13.91 16.02
CA ILE A 294 -10.21 -14.64 14.75
C ILE A 294 -11.58 -15.20 14.37
N ASP A 295 -12.30 -15.80 15.31
CA ASP A 295 -13.65 -16.31 15.08
C ASP A 295 -14.63 -15.22 14.64
N THR A 296 -14.54 -14.02 15.23
CA THR A 296 -15.40 -12.90 14.84
C THR A 296 -15.07 -12.37 13.44
N MET A 297 -13.79 -12.32 13.07
CA MET A 297 -13.34 -11.92 11.74
C MET A 297 -13.74 -12.93 10.65
N ASN A 298 -13.80 -14.21 11.00
CA ASN A 298 -14.27 -15.25 10.08
C ASN A 298 -15.80 -15.21 9.87
N LYS A 299 -16.54 -14.57 10.79
CA LYS A 299 -18.01 -14.46 10.75
C LYS A 299 -18.51 -13.15 10.16
N SER A 300 -17.63 -12.15 9.97
CA SER A 300 -17.96 -10.81 9.45
C SER A 300 -17.88 -10.74 7.92
#